data_AF-A0A293M7M3-F1
#
_entry.id   AF-A0A293M7M3-F1
#
_cell.length_a   1.000
_cell.length_b   1.000
_cell.length_c   1.000
_cell.angle_alpha   90.00
_cell.angle_beta   90.00
_cell.angle_gamma   90.00
#
_symmetry.space_group_name_H-M   'P 1'
#
loop_
_entity.id
_entity.type
_entity.pdbx_description
1 polymer ?
#
loop_
_entity_poly.entity_id
_entity_poly.type
_entity_poly.pdbx_seq_one_letter_code
_entity_poly.pdbx_strand_id
1 'polypeptide(L)'
;MDAFKEEFKYYKCRRKVPDLSHVLDFLQPNEFPQLVRSTIVTSTASEKYGIAPHAEIACYRLSTNPGLIVIPNPFTVQGQQLWIKKCLQLYPTIENLSNVPKDVARPEPNASDFSTEFYKKLRWVTLGYHHNWDTKVYNLKNVSQFPECLGDLTCHLAKLIGHDNYLPQAAIVNYYRMNCTLSGHVDFSEFARTLPLFSISFGQNAVFLIGGSTKEVKPTAVLLRSGDIVVMSGESRLAYHGVPLIVHADGEGIWRDRIEKDSWKPFEDYVSKNRINLNVRQVFDVT
;
A
#
# COMPACT_ATOMS: atom_id res chain seq x y z
N MET A 1 -19.98 19.01 10.21
CA MET A 1 -19.11 19.59 9.17
C MET A 1 -18.23 18.46 8.66
N ASP A 2 -18.12 18.25 7.35
CA ASP A 2 -17.33 17.14 6.77
C ASP A 2 -15.85 17.54 6.71
N ALA A 3 -15.18 17.46 7.86
CA ALA A 3 -13.78 17.87 8.03
C ALA A 3 -12.85 17.02 7.13
N PHE A 4 -13.19 15.74 6.92
CA PHE A 4 -12.42 14.88 6.02
C PHE A 4 -12.42 15.41 4.58
N LYS A 5 -13.61 15.77 4.05
CA LYS A 5 -13.73 16.30 2.69
C LYS A 5 -13.05 17.64 2.51
N GLU A 6 -13.04 18.49 3.54
CA GLU A 6 -12.32 19.77 3.53
C GLU A 6 -10.81 19.55 3.40
N GLU A 7 -10.24 18.71 4.27
CA GLU A 7 -8.81 18.37 4.24
C GLU A 7 -8.42 17.66 2.92
N PHE A 8 -9.27 16.74 2.44
CA PHE A 8 -9.06 16.07 1.16
C PHE A 8 -9.01 17.05 -0.01
N LYS A 9 -9.91 18.05 -0.02
CA LYS A 9 -9.94 19.09 -1.06
C LYS A 9 -8.71 20.00 -0.99
N TYR A 10 -8.20 20.28 0.21
CA TYR A 10 -6.98 21.07 0.40
C TYR A 10 -5.80 20.43 -0.34
N TYR A 11 -5.47 19.17 -0.03
CA TYR A 11 -4.34 18.49 -0.67
C TYR A 11 -4.58 18.13 -2.14
N LYS A 12 -5.83 17.86 -2.54
CA LYS A 12 -6.17 17.61 -3.95
C LYS A 12 -6.07 18.87 -4.82
N CYS A 13 -6.11 20.07 -4.21
CA CYS A 13 -6.15 21.33 -4.93
C CYS A 13 -4.89 21.47 -5.82
N ARG A 14 -5.10 21.69 -7.13
CA ARG A 14 -4.01 21.87 -8.09
C ARG A 14 -3.68 23.32 -8.41
N ARG A 15 -4.48 24.26 -7.88
CA ARG A 15 -4.27 25.70 -8.12
C ARG A 15 -3.12 26.26 -7.31
N LYS A 16 -2.84 25.67 -6.15
CA LYS A 16 -1.73 26.00 -5.27
C LYS A 16 -1.08 24.70 -4.83
N VAL A 17 0.24 24.66 -4.80
CA VAL A 17 0.97 23.55 -4.17
C VAL A 17 0.59 23.57 -2.68
N PRO A 18 0.03 22.46 -2.14
CA PRO A 18 -0.33 22.42 -0.73
C PRO A 18 0.93 22.50 0.14
N ASP A 19 0.80 23.12 1.31
CA ASP A 19 1.86 23.10 2.30
C ASP A 19 1.93 21.70 2.91
N LEU A 20 3.14 21.12 2.92
CA LEU A 20 3.39 19.78 3.46
C LEU A 20 4.06 19.83 4.84
N SER A 21 4.30 21.01 5.41
CA SER A 21 4.97 21.20 6.71
C SER A 21 4.27 20.49 7.88
N HIS A 22 2.96 20.27 7.78
CA HIS A 22 2.16 19.57 8.79
C HIS A 22 1.90 18.10 8.46
N VAL A 23 2.42 17.60 7.33
CA VAL A 23 2.26 16.20 6.94
C VAL A 23 3.29 15.37 7.68
N LEU A 24 2.85 14.32 8.40
CA LEU A 24 3.75 13.47 9.17
C LEU A 24 4.82 12.85 8.29
N ASP A 25 6.08 13.08 8.66
CA ASP A 25 7.25 12.60 7.95
C ASP A 25 8.14 11.75 8.88
N PHE A 26 8.25 10.46 8.57
CA PHE A 26 9.04 9.52 9.36
C PHE A 26 10.55 9.63 9.15
N LEU A 27 11.02 10.44 8.18
CA LEU A 27 12.43 10.81 8.10
C LEU A 27 12.80 11.89 9.13
N GLN A 28 11.82 12.63 9.64
CA GLN A 28 11.98 13.68 10.65
C GLN A 28 11.01 13.46 11.82
N PRO A 29 11.04 12.29 12.48
CA PRO A 29 10.00 11.90 13.43
C PRO A 29 9.97 12.79 14.70
N ASN A 30 11.09 13.45 15.02
CA ASN A 30 11.21 14.33 16.18
C ASN A 30 10.40 15.63 16.03
N GLU A 31 9.97 15.99 14.81
CA GLU A 31 9.12 17.15 14.56
C GLU A 31 7.64 16.89 14.94
N PHE A 32 7.29 15.63 15.20
CA PHE A 32 5.90 15.21 15.39
C PHE A 32 5.71 14.49 16.74
N PRO A 33 5.38 15.23 17.83
CA PRO A 33 5.26 14.66 19.18
C PRO A 33 4.16 13.60 19.35
N GLN A 34 3.22 13.54 18.41
CA GLN A 34 2.17 12.51 18.37
C GLN A 34 2.67 11.12 17.91
N LEU A 35 3.91 11.04 17.40
CA LEU A 35 4.53 9.78 16.99
C LEU A 35 5.15 9.06 18.19
N VAL A 36 4.68 7.84 18.45
CA VAL A 36 5.25 6.95 19.45
C VAL A 36 6.11 5.91 18.76
N ARG A 37 7.43 6.03 18.91
CA ARG A 37 8.40 5.10 18.31
C ARG A 37 8.53 3.82 19.13
N SER A 38 8.61 2.71 18.43
CA SER A 38 9.02 1.40 18.91
C SER A 38 9.97 0.76 17.88
N THR A 39 10.59 -0.35 18.24
CA THR A 39 11.47 -1.10 17.35
C THR A 39 10.97 -2.53 17.20
N ILE A 40 11.06 -3.06 15.99
CA ILE A 40 10.84 -4.47 15.67
C ILE A 40 12.18 -5.03 15.19
N VAL A 41 12.53 -6.23 15.65
CA VAL A 41 13.75 -6.93 15.19
C VAL A 41 13.35 -8.00 14.17
N THR A 42 13.91 -7.93 12.98
CA THR A 42 13.66 -8.93 11.93
C THR A 42 14.45 -10.21 12.17
N SER A 43 14.05 -11.29 11.52
CA SER A 43 14.72 -12.59 11.63
C SER A 43 15.35 -12.97 10.29
N THR A 44 16.12 -14.07 10.28
CA THR A 44 16.67 -14.62 9.03
C THR A 44 15.59 -14.89 7.98
N ALA A 45 14.38 -15.26 8.41
CA ALA A 45 13.25 -15.50 7.51
C ALA A 45 12.82 -14.25 6.72
N SER A 46 13.12 -13.05 7.22
CA SER A 46 12.76 -11.78 6.58
C SER A 46 13.47 -11.57 5.22
N GLU A 47 14.63 -12.20 5.04
CA GLU A 47 15.42 -12.12 3.80
C GLU A 47 14.63 -12.63 2.59
N LYS A 48 13.83 -13.69 2.75
CA LYS A 48 12.95 -14.25 1.70
C LYS A 48 12.00 -13.19 1.11
N TYR A 49 11.66 -12.17 1.89
CA TYR A 49 10.70 -11.12 1.53
C TYR A 49 11.38 -9.80 1.15
N GLY A 50 12.71 -9.80 1.01
CA GLY A 50 13.49 -8.62 0.65
C GLY A 50 13.67 -7.61 1.79
N ILE A 51 13.46 -8.04 3.03
CA ILE A 51 13.69 -7.26 4.25
C ILE A 51 15.03 -7.69 4.85
N ALA A 52 15.84 -6.73 5.32
CA ALA A 52 17.14 -7.05 5.92
C ALA A 52 16.94 -7.95 7.17
N PRO A 53 17.64 -9.09 7.28
CA PRO A 53 17.54 -9.96 8.45
C PRO A 53 18.28 -9.36 9.66
N HIS A 54 17.81 -9.66 10.87
CA HIS A 54 18.41 -9.18 12.14
C HIS A 54 18.56 -7.65 12.23
N ALA A 55 17.73 -6.90 11.50
CA ALA A 55 17.71 -5.46 11.48
C ALA A 55 16.73 -4.93 12.52
N GLU A 56 17.12 -3.85 13.19
CA GLU A 56 16.23 -3.04 14.01
C GLU A 56 15.44 -2.08 13.11
N ILE A 57 14.16 -2.35 12.96
CA ILE A 57 13.26 -1.57 12.12
C ILE A 57 12.41 -0.67 13.02
N ALA A 58 12.43 0.63 12.71
CA ALA A 58 11.59 1.59 13.40
C ALA A 58 10.11 1.35 13.05
N CYS A 59 9.26 1.43 14.06
CA CYS A 59 7.83 1.26 13.96
C CYS A 59 7.14 2.37 14.75
N TYR A 60 6.30 3.15 14.09
CA TYR A 60 5.63 4.31 14.67
C TYR A 60 4.15 4.04 14.86
N ARG A 61 3.67 4.28 16.07
CA ARG A 61 2.23 4.35 16.38
C ARG A 61 1.82 5.80 16.47
N LEU A 62 0.60 6.09 16.04
CA LEU A 62 0.06 7.44 16.10
C LEU A 62 -0.93 7.56 17.26
N SER A 63 -0.61 8.38 18.26
CA SER A 63 -1.46 8.51 19.45
C SER A 63 -2.85 9.08 19.14
N THR A 64 -2.97 9.89 18.09
CA THR A 64 -4.25 10.46 17.61
C THR A 64 -5.10 9.49 16.79
N ASN A 65 -4.53 8.36 16.35
CA ASN A 65 -5.23 7.35 15.56
C ASN A 65 -4.87 5.95 16.08
N PRO A 66 -5.41 5.53 17.25
CA PRO A 66 -5.09 4.24 17.86
C PRO A 66 -5.22 3.06 16.89
N GLY A 67 -4.23 2.17 16.93
CA GLY A 67 -4.14 1.01 16.04
C GLY A 67 -3.53 1.31 14.66
N LEU A 68 -3.25 2.58 14.31
CA LEU A 68 -2.43 2.90 13.15
C LEU A 68 -0.96 2.65 13.47
N ILE A 69 -0.32 1.83 12.66
CA ILE A 69 1.10 1.54 12.72
C ILE A 69 1.71 1.89 11.37
N VAL A 70 2.86 2.58 11.37
CA VAL A 70 3.66 2.79 10.17
C VAL A 70 5.07 2.27 10.38
N ILE A 71 5.53 1.46 9.42
CA ILE A 71 6.88 0.90 9.36
C ILE A 71 7.56 1.55 8.15
N PRO A 72 8.42 2.57 8.36
CA PRO A 72 9.12 3.24 7.27
C PRO A 72 10.09 2.27 6.61
N ASN A 73 9.99 2.17 5.28
CA ASN A 73 10.73 1.26 4.41
C ASN A 73 11.59 0.18 5.10
N PRO A 74 11.02 -1.00 5.42
CA PRO A 74 11.80 -2.12 5.95
C PRO A 74 12.59 -2.87 4.87
N PHE A 75 12.38 -2.55 3.60
CA PHE A 75 12.92 -3.32 2.49
C PHE A 75 14.33 -2.87 2.11
N THR A 76 15.14 -3.85 1.74
CA THR A 76 16.34 -3.63 0.93
C THR A 76 15.95 -3.09 -0.45
N VAL A 77 16.91 -2.53 -1.18
CA VAL A 77 16.68 -2.07 -2.56
C VAL A 77 16.17 -3.21 -3.45
N GLN A 78 16.81 -4.38 -3.36
CA GLN A 78 16.45 -5.59 -4.08
C GLN A 78 15.05 -6.07 -3.66
N GLY A 79 14.69 -5.91 -2.39
CA GLY A 79 13.35 -6.20 -1.90
C GLY A 79 12.27 -5.33 -2.53
N GLN A 80 12.48 -4.02 -2.62
CA GLN A 80 11.54 -3.16 -3.34
C GLN A 80 11.45 -3.55 -4.82
N GLN A 81 12.58 -3.82 -5.48
CA GLN A 81 12.60 -4.27 -6.87
C GLN A 81 11.82 -5.58 -7.07
N LEU A 82 11.98 -6.54 -6.17
CA LEU A 82 11.24 -7.80 -6.17
C LEU A 82 9.73 -7.57 -6.14
N TRP A 83 9.24 -6.74 -5.22
CA TRP A 83 7.81 -6.49 -5.07
C TRP A 83 7.23 -5.67 -6.22
N ILE A 84 7.98 -4.69 -6.74
CA ILE A 84 7.60 -3.95 -7.94
C ILE A 84 7.52 -4.91 -9.16
N LYS A 85 8.50 -5.80 -9.34
CA LYS A 85 8.49 -6.84 -10.39
C LYS A 85 7.23 -7.69 -10.28
N LYS A 86 6.88 -8.19 -9.08
CA LYS A 86 5.66 -8.97 -8.87
C LYS A 86 4.40 -8.16 -9.21
N CYS A 87 4.31 -6.91 -8.79
CA CYS A 87 3.16 -6.05 -9.08
C CYS A 87 3.01 -5.75 -10.57
N LEU A 88 4.10 -5.64 -11.33
CA LEU A 88 4.00 -5.33 -12.75
C LEU A 88 3.94 -6.58 -13.63
N GLN A 89 4.60 -7.68 -13.28
CA GLN A 89 4.75 -8.82 -14.19
C GLN A 89 3.92 -10.04 -13.82
N LEU A 90 3.59 -10.22 -12.54
CA LEU A 90 2.95 -11.44 -12.06
C LEU A 90 1.47 -11.23 -11.75
N TYR A 91 1.14 -10.16 -11.04
CA TYR A 91 -0.23 -9.91 -10.59
C TYR A 91 -1.21 -9.47 -11.69
N PRO A 92 -0.84 -8.67 -12.71
CA PRO A 92 -1.80 -8.21 -13.72
C PRO A 92 -2.07 -9.21 -14.86
N THR A 93 -1.60 -10.45 -14.74
CA THR A 93 -1.75 -11.51 -15.76
C THR A 93 -3.20 -12.04 -15.83
N ILE A 94 -3.44 -13.07 -16.65
CA ILE A 94 -4.78 -13.64 -16.88
C ILE A 94 -5.40 -14.30 -15.63
N GLU A 95 -4.60 -14.68 -14.65
CA GLU A 95 -5.06 -15.41 -13.46
C GLU A 95 -5.86 -14.54 -12.49
N ASN A 96 -5.69 -13.21 -12.55
CA ASN A 96 -6.26 -12.28 -11.59
C ASN A 96 -7.24 -11.30 -12.25
N LEU A 97 -8.18 -10.76 -11.47
CA LEU A 97 -9.11 -9.75 -11.98
C LEU A 97 -8.48 -8.37 -11.95
N SER A 98 -8.77 -7.54 -12.95
CA SER A 98 -8.32 -6.16 -13.04
C SER A 98 -9.42 -5.27 -13.59
N ASN A 99 -9.23 -3.96 -13.50
CA ASN A 99 -10.16 -2.98 -14.08
C ASN A 99 -10.10 -2.92 -15.61
N VAL A 100 -9.11 -3.56 -16.23
CA VAL A 100 -8.86 -3.41 -17.67
C VAL A 100 -9.86 -4.30 -18.42
N PRO A 101 -10.59 -3.74 -19.41
CA PRO A 101 -11.54 -4.49 -20.22
C PRO A 101 -10.95 -5.77 -20.86
N LYS A 102 -11.77 -6.82 -21.00
CA LYS A 102 -11.33 -8.14 -21.48
C LYS A 102 -10.88 -8.16 -22.94
N ASP A 103 -11.29 -7.18 -23.74
CA ASP A 103 -10.90 -6.98 -25.14
C ASP A 103 -9.49 -6.39 -25.28
N VAL A 104 -8.90 -5.84 -24.21
CA VAL A 104 -7.50 -5.40 -24.20
C VAL A 104 -6.62 -6.59 -23.82
N ALA A 105 -5.64 -6.89 -24.67
CA ALA A 105 -4.68 -7.96 -24.43
C ALA A 105 -3.97 -7.80 -23.08
N ARG A 106 -3.96 -8.87 -22.29
CA ARG A 106 -3.28 -8.91 -20.98
C ARG A 106 -1.78 -9.15 -21.15
N PRO A 107 -0.95 -8.67 -20.22
CA PRO A 107 0.47 -8.96 -20.25
C PRO A 107 0.73 -10.44 -19.96
N GLU A 108 1.67 -11.01 -20.70
CA GLU A 108 2.27 -12.30 -20.37
C GLU A 108 3.11 -12.20 -19.08
N PRO A 109 3.32 -13.31 -18.36
CA PRO A 109 4.28 -13.37 -17.27
C PRO A 109 5.65 -12.84 -17.74
N ASN A 110 6.32 -12.08 -16.88
CA ASN A 110 7.63 -11.47 -17.15
C ASN A 110 7.63 -10.38 -18.25
N ALA A 111 6.48 -9.77 -18.57
CA ALA A 111 6.42 -8.62 -19.49
C ALA A 111 7.38 -7.49 -19.05
N SER A 112 8.09 -6.90 -20.01
CA SER A 112 9.00 -5.77 -19.76
C SER A 112 8.56 -4.47 -20.46
N ASP A 113 7.56 -4.54 -21.35
CA ASP A 113 6.95 -3.35 -21.94
C ASP A 113 5.73 -2.89 -21.14
N PHE A 114 5.90 -1.82 -20.36
CA PHE A 114 4.84 -1.19 -19.58
C PHE A 114 4.16 -0.01 -20.31
N SER A 115 4.42 0.16 -21.60
CA SER A 115 3.83 1.19 -22.45
C SER A 115 2.55 0.74 -23.18
N THR A 116 2.19 -0.53 -23.05
CA THR A 116 1.01 -1.13 -23.70
C THR A 116 -0.30 -0.47 -23.28
N GLU A 117 -1.35 -0.66 -24.08
CA GLU A 117 -2.69 -0.15 -23.75
C GLU A 117 -3.18 -0.67 -22.40
N PHE A 118 -2.82 -1.91 -22.05
CA PHE A 118 -3.17 -2.51 -20.76
C PHE A 118 -2.64 -1.68 -19.58
N TYR A 119 -1.33 -1.41 -19.50
CA TYR A 119 -0.76 -0.62 -18.40
C TYR A 119 -1.21 0.84 -18.43
N LYS A 120 -1.55 1.38 -19.61
CA LYS A 120 -2.20 2.69 -19.70
C LYS A 120 -3.59 2.69 -19.04
N LYS A 121 -4.35 1.61 -19.12
CA LYS A 121 -5.68 1.50 -18.51
C LYS A 121 -5.67 0.93 -17.08
N LEU A 122 -4.60 0.26 -16.67
CA LEU A 122 -4.48 -0.39 -15.36
C LEU A 122 -4.62 0.62 -14.19
N ARG A 123 -5.49 0.30 -13.24
CA ARG A 123 -5.79 1.06 -12.03
C ARG A 123 -5.88 0.16 -10.81
N TRP A 124 -6.43 -1.04 -10.95
CA TRP A 124 -6.42 -2.03 -9.88
C TRP A 124 -6.33 -3.46 -10.39
N VAL A 125 -5.79 -4.33 -9.53
CA VAL A 125 -5.81 -5.79 -9.65
C VAL A 125 -6.26 -6.36 -8.30
N THR A 126 -7.10 -7.40 -8.29
CA THR A 126 -7.48 -8.13 -7.08
C THR A 126 -6.93 -9.56 -7.09
N LEU A 127 -6.46 -10.03 -5.94
CA LEU A 127 -5.79 -11.33 -5.74
C LEU A 127 -6.50 -12.10 -4.63
N GLY A 128 -6.58 -13.43 -4.72
CA GLY A 128 -7.34 -14.23 -3.75
C GLY A 128 -8.84 -14.03 -3.94
N TYR A 129 -9.58 -13.82 -2.85
CA TYR A 129 -11.00 -13.45 -2.97
C TYR A 129 -11.12 -12.07 -3.62
N HIS A 130 -11.87 -12.01 -4.71
CA HIS A 130 -12.02 -10.79 -5.48
C HIS A 130 -13.15 -9.94 -4.92
N HIS A 131 -12.83 -8.68 -4.60
CA HIS A 131 -13.80 -7.68 -4.19
C HIS A 131 -14.78 -7.39 -5.32
N ASN A 132 -16.08 -7.49 -5.04
CA ASN A 132 -17.11 -7.06 -5.98
C ASN A 132 -17.41 -5.57 -5.75
N TRP A 133 -17.07 -4.74 -6.72
CA TRP A 133 -17.22 -3.29 -6.62
C TRP A 133 -18.67 -2.80 -6.55
N ASP A 134 -19.62 -3.57 -7.11
CA ASP A 134 -21.04 -3.23 -7.13
C ASP A 134 -21.71 -3.58 -5.81
N THR A 135 -21.52 -4.82 -5.34
CA THR A 135 -22.14 -5.30 -4.10
C THR A 135 -21.36 -4.94 -2.85
N LYS A 136 -20.06 -4.63 -3.00
CA LYS A 136 -19.10 -4.38 -1.90
C LYS A 136 -18.97 -5.54 -0.92
N VAL A 137 -19.14 -6.76 -1.40
CA VAL A 137 -19.07 -7.98 -0.58
C VAL A 137 -18.15 -9.00 -1.26
N TYR A 138 -17.39 -9.75 -0.45
CA TYR A 138 -16.60 -10.89 -0.91
C TYR A 138 -17.46 -12.15 -1.03
N ASN A 139 -17.16 -12.99 -2.03
CA ASN A 139 -17.87 -14.25 -2.28
C ASN A 139 -16.88 -15.41 -2.33
N LEU A 140 -17.21 -16.53 -1.68
CA LEU A 140 -16.42 -17.75 -1.65
C LEU A 140 -16.11 -18.34 -3.05
N LYS A 141 -16.96 -18.06 -4.05
CA LYS A 141 -16.82 -18.55 -5.43
C LYS A 141 -16.01 -17.63 -6.33
N ASN A 142 -15.80 -16.37 -5.95
CA ASN A 142 -15.07 -15.39 -6.76
C ASN A 142 -13.64 -15.26 -6.25
N VAL A 143 -12.82 -16.26 -6.57
CA VAL A 143 -11.49 -16.44 -5.97
C VAL A 143 -10.46 -16.91 -6.99
N SER A 144 -9.25 -16.37 -6.89
CA SER A 144 -8.02 -16.83 -7.55
C SER A 144 -7.05 -17.37 -6.49
N GLN A 145 -5.97 -18.01 -6.91
CA GLN A 145 -4.93 -18.43 -5.97
C GLN A 145 -4.28 -17.19 -5.33
N PHE A 146 -4.29 -17.13 -4.00
CA PHE A 146 -3.58 -16.06 -3.29
C PHE A 146 -2.06 -16.28 -3.39
N PRO A 147 -1.25 -15.27 -3.74
CA PRO A 147 0.19 -15.46 -3.91
C PRO A 147 0.88 -15.82 -2.59
N GLU A 148 1.47 -17.01 -2.50
CA GLU A 148 2.11 -17.55 -1.29
C GLU A 148 3.16 -16.59 -0.70
N CYS A 149 4.06 -16.06 -1.54
CA CYS A 149 5.10 -15.14 -1.09
C CYS A 149 4.53 -13.86 -0.45
N LEU A 150 3.41 -13.33 -0.96
CA LEU A 150 2.72 -12.18 -0.37
C LEU A 150 2.03 -12.57 0.94
N GLY A 151 1.45 -13.77 0.96
CA GLY A 151 0.81 -14.33 2.15
C GLY A 151 1.81 -14.45 3.28
N ASP A 152 2.92 -15.13 3.02
CA ASP A 152 4.05 -15.30 3.92
C ASP A 152 4.60 -13.97 4.46
N LEU A 153 4.84 -12.97 3.59
CA LEU A 153 5.30 -11.64 4.02
C LEU A 153 4.32 -11.04 5.03
N THR A 154 3.03 -11.04 4.72
CA THR A 154 2.03 -10.39 5.60
C THR A 154 1.75 -11.18 6.87
N CYS A 155 1.82 -12.52 6.84
CA CYS A 155 1.84 -13.36 8.04
C CYS A 155 3.06 -13.04 8.92
N HIS A 156 4.24 -12.88 8.31
CA HIS A 156 5.46 -12.52 9.03
C HIS A 156 5.32 -11.14 9.69
N LEU A 157 4.85 -10.13 8.96
CA LEU A 157 4.58 -8.80 9.51
C LEU A 157 3.51 -8.83 10.61
N ALA A 158 2.45 -9.62 10.45
CA ALA A 158 1.39 -9.78 11.43
C ALA A 158 1.90 -10.36 12.76
N LYS A 159 2.74 -11.39 12.71
CA LYS A 159 3.41 -11.95 13.90
C LYS A 159 4.23 -10.90 14.65
N LEU A 160 4.99 -10.07 13.92
CA LEU A 160 5.81 -9.01 14.52
C LEU A 160 5.00 -7.94 15.26
N ILE A 161 3.70 -7.82 14.98
CA ILE A 161 2.79 -6.89 15.65
C ILE A 161 1.74 -7.59 16.52
N GLY A 162 1.89 -8.88 16.81
CA GLY A 162 1.04 -9.63 17.75
C GLY A 162 -0.22 -10.28 17.16
N HIS A 163 -0.26 -10.51 15.85
CA HIS A 163 -1.37 -11.18 15.15
C HIS A 163 -0.93 -12.53 14.55
N ASP A 164 -0.64 -13.52 15.42
CA ASP A 164 -0.05 -14.80 15.02
C ASP A 164 -0.95 -15.67 14.11
N ASN A 165 -2.27 -15.52 14.25
CA ASN A 165 -3.28 -16.28 13.51
C ASN A 165 -3.82 -15.54 12.28
N TYR A 166 -3.13 -14.47 11.83
CA TYR A 166 -3.53 -13.75 10.63
C TYR A 166 -3.32 -14.60 9.38
N LEU A 167 -4.38 -14.73 8.57
CA LEU A 167 -4.42 -15.51 7.35
C LEU A 167 -4.86 -14.62 6.18
N PRO A 168 -3.91 -14.14 5.35
CA PRO A 168 -4.20 -13.27 4.21
C PRO A 168 -4.97 -14.04 3.14
N GLN A 169 -6.07 -13.45 2.70
CA GLN A 169 -7.05 -14.13 1.84
C GLN A 169 -7.44 -13.29 0.62
N ALA A 170 -7.29 -11.97 0.70
CA ALA A 170 -7.52 -11.06 -0.40
C ALA A 170 -6.48 -9.95 -0.45
N ALA A 171 -6.17 -9.49 -1.65
CA ALA A 171 -5.37 -8.29 -1.84
C ALA A 171 -5.88 -7.44 -2.99
N ILE A 172 -5.66 -6.12 -2.87
CA ILE A 172 -5.94 -5.14 -3.92
C ILE A 172 -4.66 -4.38 -4.21
N VAL A 173 -4.14 -4.56 -5.43
CA VAL A 173 -3.03 -3.76 -5.95
C VAL A 173 -3.63 -2.55 -6.67
N ASN A 174 -3.32 -1.34 -6.22
CA ASN A 174 -3.76 -0.10 -6.86
C ASN A 174 -2.58 0.58 -7.56
N TYR A 175 -2.83 1.09 -8.77
CA TYR A 175 -1.83 1.74 -9.62
C TYR A 175 -2.25 3.20 -9.84
N TYR A 176 -1.50 4.11 -9.24
CA TYR A 176 -1.75 5.54 -9.25
C TYR A 176 -0.80 6.23 -10.21
N ARG A 177 -1.36 7.05 -11.09
CA ARG A 177 -0.61 8.09 -11.79
C ARG A 177 -0.50 9.31 -10.90
N MET A 178 0.38 10.24 -11.24
CA MET A 178 0.54 11.53 -10.53
C MET A 178 -0.78 12.29 -10.31
N ASN A 179 -1.74 12.14 -11.24
CA ASN A 179 -3.02 12.83 -11.18
C ASN A 179 -4.16 12.02 -10.53
N CYS A 180 -3.89 10.80 -10.07
CA CYS A 180 -4.89 9.94 -9.43
C CYS A 180 -5.14 10.36 -7.99
N THR A 181 -6.35 10.05 -7.50
CA THR A 181 -6.75 10.25 -6.11
C THR A 181 -7.62 9.09 -5.67
N LEU A 182 -7.60 8.74 -4.38
CA LEU A 182 -8.54 7.81 -3.76
C LEU A 182 -9.38 8.58 -2.74
N SER A 183 -10.68 8.74 -3.03
CA SER A 183 -11.62 9.47 -2.15
C SER A 183 -11.72 8.86 -0.76
N GLY A 184 -12.16 9.65 0.22
CA GLY A 184 -12.44 9.17 1.57
C GLY A 184 -13.42 7.99 1.60
N HIS A 185 -12.98 6.85 2.14
CA HIS A 185 -13.75 5.62 2.27
C HIS A 185 -13.34 4.84 3.53
N VAL A 186 -14.08 3.78 3.84
CA VAL A 186 -13.78 2.82 4.90
C VAL A 186 -13.79 1.42 4.26
N ASP A 187 -12.78 0.62 4.60
CA ASP A 187 -12.70 -0.78 4.18
C ASP A 187 -13.54 -1.65 5.11
N PHE A 188 -14.82 -1.78 4.78
CA PHE A 188 -15.84 -2.46 5.60
C PHE A 188 -16.31 -3.81 5.02
N SER A 189 -15.80 -4.19 3.84
CA SER A 189 -16.30 -5.32 3.06
C SER A 189 -15.92 -6.69 3.63
N GLU A 190 -14.88 -6.76 4.45
CA GLU A 190 -14.42 -8.00 5.08
C GLU A 190 -15.35 -8.41 6.23
N PHE A 191 -15.47 -9.71 6.50
CA PHE A 191 -16.14 -10.22 7.69
C PHE A 191 -15.22 -10.14 8.92
N ALA A 192 -13.94 -10.49 8.74
CA ALA A 192 -12.89 -10.46 9.76
C ALA A 192 -12.37 -9.03 10.05
N ARG A 193 -13.27 -8.12 10.47
CA ARG A 193 -12.98 -6.68 10.65
C ARG A 193 -12.11 -6.35 11.86
N THR A 194 -11.88 -7.32 12.74
CA THR A 194 -11.00 -7.17 13.91
C THR A 194 -9.52 -7.39 13.55
N LEU A 195 -9.25 -7.95 12.37
CA LEU A 195 -7.91 -8.28 11.91
C LEU A 195 -7.27 -7.12 11.11
N PRO A 196 -5.94 -6.99 11.18
CA PRO A 196 -5.22 -5.89 10.56
C PRO A 196 -5.36 -5.90 9.04
N LEU A 197 -5.30 -4.70 8.46
CA LEU A 197 -5.09 -4.49 7.04
C LEU A 197 -3.67 -3.96 6.82
N PHE A 198 -2.93 -4.58 5.90
CA PHE A 198 -1.57 -4.16 5.54
C PHE A 198 -1.62 -3.41 4.21
N SER A 199 -1.00 -2.23 4.13
CA SER A 199 -0.92 -1.39 2.93
C SER A 199 0.54 -1.05 2.65
N ILE A 200 1.10 -1.59 1.57
CA ILE A 200 2.51 -1.48 1.21
C ILE A 200 2.66 -0.56 0.00
N SER A 201 3.56 0.42 0.09
CA SER A 201 3.73 1.48 -0.91
C SER A 201 5.00 1.28 -1.74
N PHE A 202 4.94 1.49 -3.06
CA PHE A 202 6.13 1.53 -3.93
C PHE A 202 6.04 2.65 -4.97
N GLY A 203 7.20 3.21 -5.35
CA GLY A 203 7.31 4.26 -6.37
C GLY A 203 7.08 5.67 -5.81
N GLN A 204 6.29 6.49 -6.51
CA GLN A 204 6.05 7.88 -6.12
C GLN A 204 5.44 8.00 -4.71
N ASN A 205 5.72 9.14 -4.05
CA ASN A 205 5.23 9.43 -2.72
C ASN A 205 3.72 9.71 -2.75
N ALA A 206 3.05 9.60 -1.60
CA ALA A 206 1.65 10.00 -1.46
C ALA A 206 1.37 10.68 -0.13
N VAL A 207 0.48 11.66 -0.15
CA VAL A 207 -0.19 12.12 1.07
C VAL A 207 -1.36 11.17 1.32
N PHE A 208 -1.29 10.44 2.42
CA PHE A 208 -2.36 9.59 2.93
C PHE A 208 -3.09 10.32 4.06
N LEU A 209 -4.42 10.37 3.97
CA LEU A 209 -5.27 10.93 5.02
C LEU A 209 -5.91 9.81 5.81
N ILE A 210 -5.83 9.90 7.14
CA ILE A 210 -6.54 8.98 8.04
C ILE A 210 -7.29 9.76 9.13
N GLY A 211 -8.61 9.62 9.13
CA GLY A 211 -9.53 10.20 10.09
C GLY A 211 -9.93 9.22 11.19
N GLY A 212 -11.16 9.35 11.67
CA GLY A 212 -11.77 8.45 12.65
C GLY A 212 -12.90 7.63 12.04
N SER A 213 -13.79 7.14 12.90
CA SER A 213 -14.97 6.35 12.50
C SER A 213 -16.01 7.15 11.69
N THR A 214 -15.92 8.48 11.71
CA THR A 214 -16.84 9.37 11.00
C THR A 214 -16.09 10.45 10.19
N LYS A 215 -16.81 11.13 9.29
CA LYS A 215 -16.24 12.15 8.39
C LYS A 215 -16.00 13.50 9.08
N GLU A 216 -16.57 13.69 10.26
CA GLU A 216 -16.42 14.89 11.09
C GLU A 216 -15.07 14.93 11.80
N VAL A 217 -14.40 13.79 11.97
CA VAL A 217 -13.05 13.73 12.53
C VAL A 217 -12.06 14.25 11.50
N LYS A 218 -11.35 15.33 11.84
CA LYS A 218 -10.29 15.89 10.99
C LYS A 218 -9.21 14.83 10.77
N PRO A 219 -8.86 14.50 9.51
CA PRO A 219 -7.86 13.47 9.25
C PRO A 219 -6.44 13.99 9.47
N THR A 220 -5.58 13.09 9.94
CA THR A 220 -4.14 13.29 9.99
C THR A 220 -3.55 12.97 8.62
N ALA A 221 -2.68 13.86 8.13
CA ALA A 221 -1.94 13.65 6.89
C ALA A 221 -0.60 12.96 7.16
N VAL A 222 -0.30 11.93 6.38
CA VAL A 222 0.90 11.10 6.50
C VAL A 222 1.59 11.02 5.14
N LEU A 223 2.89 11.31 5.08
CA LEU A 223 3.68 11.15 3.88
C LEU A 223 4.15 9.71 3.77
N LEU A 224 3.66 9.00 2.75
CA LEU A 224 4.06 7.62 2.43
C LEU A 224 5.05 7.60 1.27
N ARG A 225 6.21 7.00 1.50
CA ARG A 225 7.28 6.79 0.52
C ARG A 225 7.32 5.35 0.03
N SER A 226 8.15 5.10 -0.97
CA SER A 226 8.40 3.73 -1.43
C SER A 226 9.03 2.88 -0.33
N GLY A 227 8.47 1.69 -0.15
CA GLY A 227 8.79 0.75 0.90
C GLY A 227 7.93 0.89 2.15
N ASP A 228 7.29 2.03 2.40
CA ASP A 228 6.53 2.24 3.64
C ASP A 228 5.34 1.28 3.74
N ILE A 229 5.18 0.71 4.93
CA ILE A 229 4.06 -0.17 5.28
C ILE A 229 3.18 0.53 6.29
N VAL A 230 1.90 0.69 5.95
CA VAL A 230 0.85 1.10 6.88
C VAL A 230 0.10 -0.15 7.33
N VAL A 231 -0.08 -0.30 8.63
CA VAL A 231 -0.99 -1.30 9.21
C VAL A 231 -2.13 -0.58 9.90
N MET A 232 -3.34 -0.92 9.50
CA MET A 232 -4.57 -0.43 10.12
C MET A 232 -5.16 -1.57 10.95
N SER A 233 -5.03 -1.49 12.27
CA SER A 233 -5.63 -2.43 13.24
C SER A 233 -6.47 -1.69 14.27
N GLY A 234 -7.20 -2.42 15.13
CA GLY A 234 -8.02 -1.82 16.18
C GLY A 234 -8.98 -0.75 15.66
N GLU A 235 -8.99 0.42 16.29
CA GLU A 235 -9.85 1.55 15.89
C GLU A 235 -9.55 2.06 14.48
N SER A 236 -8.27 2.12 14.10
CA SER A 236 -7.86 2.57 12.77
C SER A 236 -8.37 1.64 11.64
N ARG A 237 -8.65 0.37 11.92
CA ARG A 237 -9.09 -0.62 10.91
C ARG A 237 -10.36 -0.20 10.18
N LEU A 238 -11.24 0.56 10.84
CA LEU A 238 -12.49 1.08 10.30
C LEU A 238 -12.50 2.61 10.23
N ALA A 239 -11.33 3.25 10.23
CA ALA A 239 -11.20 4.69 10.06
C ALA A 239 -11.43 5.11 8.60
N TYR A 240 -12.05 6.27 8.42
CA TYR A 240 -12.10 6.95 7.13
C TYR A 240 -10.69 7.28 6.67
N HIS A 241 -10.37 6.92 5.42
CA HIS A 241 -9.06 7.20 4.87
C HIS A 241 -9.11 7.40 3.35
N GLY A 242 -8.05 7.99 2.80
CA GLY A 242 -7.97 8.31 1.39
C GLY A 242 -6.59 8.83 0.98
N VAL A 243 -6.41 9.02 -0.33
CA VAL A 243 -5.17 9.51 -0.93
C VAL A 243 -5.50 10.70 -1.83
N PRO A 244 -5.46 11.95 -1.31
CA PRO A 244 -5.76 13.13 -2.11
C PRO A 244 -4.67 13.53 -3.10
N LEU A 245 -3.42 13.11 -2.87
CA LEU A 245 -2.27 13.61 -3.61
C LEU A 245 -1.17 12.56 -3.77
N ILE A 246 -0.69 12.40 -5.00
CA ILE A 246 0.57 11.73 -5.32
C ILE A 246 1.63 12.82 -5.51
N VAL A 247 2.75 12.70 -4.81
CA VAL A 247 3.83 13.68 -4.77
C VAL A 247 5.04 13.09 -5.48
N HIS A 248 5.78 13.93 -6.21
CA HIS A 248 7.03 13.48 -6.81
C HIS A 248 7.98 13.02 -5.71
N ALA A 249 8.54 11.83 -5.87
CA ALA A 249 9.65 11.42 -5.05
C ALA A 249 10.88 12.26 -5.41
N ASP A 250 11.52 12.85 -4.41
CA ASP A 250 12.80 13.55 -4.59
C ASP A 250 13.76 12.54 -5.21
N GLY A 251 14.29 12.86 -6.40
CA GLY A 251 14.93 11.91 -7.32
C GLY A 251 16.22 11.24 -6.83
N GLU A 252 16.48 11.18 -5.54
CA GLU A 252 17.59 10.51 -4.89
C GLU A 252 17.18 9.09 -4.46
N GLY A 253 17.47 8.11 -5.31
CA GLY A 253 18.23 6.94 -4.83
C GLY A 253 17.54 5.72 -4.19
N ILE A 254 16.30 5.72 -3.72
CA ILE A 254 15.82 4.53 -2.95
C ILE A 254 15.71 3.24 -3.81
N TRP A 255 15.36 3.35 -5.10
CA TRP A 255 15.25 2.20 -6.03
C TRP A 255 16.16 2.30 -7.28
N ARG A 256 17.14 3.21 -7.27
CA ARG A 256 18.03 3.47 -8.41
C ARG A 256 19.35 2.70 -8.35
N ASP A 257 19.50 1.77 -7.41
CA ASP A 257 20.79 1.11 -7.23
C ASP A 257 21.15 0.19 -8.41
N ARG A 258 22.41 0.27 -8.82
CA ARG A 258 22.87 0.23 -10.23
C ARG A 258 23.30 -1.16 -10.72
N ILE A 259 22.86 -2.24 -10.08
CA ILE A 259 23.45 -3.57 -10.32
C ILE A 259 22.89 -4.22 -11.61
N GLU A 260 21.65 -3.91 -12.01
CA GLU A 260 20.99 -4.48 -13.21
C GLU A 260 20.34 -3.41 -14.09
N LYS A 261 21.10 -2.40 -14.53
CA LYS A 261 20.54 -1.20 -15.18
C LYS A 261 19.57 -1.50 -16.35
N ASP A 262 19.93 -2.42 -17.25
CA ASP A 262 19.17 -2.58 -18.50
C ASP A 262 17.86 -3.36 -18.29
N SER A 263 17.87 -4.42 -17.48
CA SER A 263 16.66 -5.20 -17.19
C SER A 263 15.72 -4.48 -16.22
N TRP A 264 16.25 -3.63 -15.34
CA TRP A 264 15.46 -2.84 -14.40
C TRP A 264 14.86 -1.58 -15.03
N LYS A 265 15.45 -1.08 -16.12
CA LYS A 265 15.08 0.21 -16.72
C LYS A 265 13.58 0.39 -16.98
N PRO A 266 12.84 -0.59 -17.53
CA PRO A 266 11.41 -0.41 -17.76
C PRO A 266 10.61 -0.21 -16.47
N PHE A 267 11.00 -0.90 -15.39
CA PHE A 267 10.36 -0.79 -14.08
C PHE A 267 10.65 0.57 -13.45
N GLU A 268 11.91 1.01 -13.49
CA GLU A 268 12.33 2.33 -13.05
C GLU A 268 11.51 3.42 -13.76
N ASP A 269 11.41 3.34 -15.08
CA ASP A 269 10.65 4.29 -15.89
C ASP A 269 9.16 4.29 -15.53
N TYR A 270 8.59 3.12 -15.21
CA TYR A 270 7.21 3.04 -14.74
C TYR A 270 7.02 3.70 -13.37
N VAL A 271 7.81 3.32 -12.36
CA VAL A 271 7.65 3.83 -10.98
C VAL A 271 8.16 5.27 -10.82
N SER A 272 8.93 5.80 -11.77
CA SER A 272 9.29 7.22 -11.84
C SER A 272 8.09 8.14 -12.12
N LYS A 273 6.97 7.58 -12.60
CA LYS A 273 5.74 8.31 -12.97
C LYS A 273 4.49 7.82 -12.25
N ASN A 274 4.62 6.73 -11.51
CA ASN A 274 3.49 6.03 -10.90
C ASN A 274 3.82 5.58 -9.48
N ARG A 275 2.78 5.43 -8.68
CA ARG A 275 2.81 4.77 -7.37
C ARG A 275 2.02 3.47 -7.43
N ILE A 276 2.51 2.44 -6.76
CA ILE A 276 1.83 1.17 -6.58
C ILE A 276 1.48 1.02 -5.09
N ASN A 277 0.27 0.60 -4.77
CA ASN A 277 -0.17 0.31 -3.41
C ASN A 277 -0.71 -1.11 -3.32
N LEU A 278 -0.21 -1.92 -2.39
CA LEU A 278 -0.64 -3.29 -2.18
C LEU A 278 -1.36 -3.41 -0.83
N ASN A 279 -2.68 -3.57 -0.85
CA ASN A 279 -3.47 -3.77 0.36
C ASN A 279 -3.79 -5.25 0.54
N VAL A 280 -3.40 -5.84 1.66
CA VAL A 280 -3.65 -7.25 2.00
C VAL A 280 -4.54 -7.33 3.22
N ARG A 281 -5.51 -8.25 3.18
CA ARG A 281 -6.52 -8.42 4.21
C ARG A 281 -6.93 -9.88 4.37
N GLN A 282 -7.36 -10.21 5.58
CA GLN A 282 -8.16 -11.40 5.82
C GLN A 282 -9.64 -11.05 5.61
N VAL A 283 -10.37 -11.91 4.90
CA VAL A 283 -11.78 -11.66 4.53
C VAL A 283 -12.72 -12.37 5.50
N PHE A 284 -12.49 -13.65 5.74
CA PHE A 284 -13.31 -14.52 6.57
C PHE A 284 -12.58 -14.87 7.86
N ASP A 285 -13.31 -14.92 8.96
CA ASP A 285 -12.80 -15.49 10.20
C ASP A 285 -12.51 -16.98 10.00
N VAL A 286 -11.43 -17.46 10.59
CA VAL A 286 -11.12 -18.89 10.60
C VAL A 286 -11.58 -19.44 11.94
N THR A 287 -12.58 -20.33 11.87
CA THR A 287 -13.14 -21.09 13.00
C THR A 287 -12.18 -22.16 13.48
#